data_AF-A0A0B7BQP8-F1
#
_entry.id   AF-A0A0B7BQP8-F1
#
_cell.length_a   1.000
_cell.length_b   1.000
_cell.length_c   1.000
_cell.angle_alpha   90.00
_cell.angle_beta   90.00
_cell.angle_gamma   90.00
#
_symmetry.space_group_name_H-M   'P 1'
#
loop_
_entity.id
_entity.type
_entity.pdbx_description
1 polymer ?
#
loop_
_entity_poly.entity_id
_entity_poly.type
_entity_poly.pdbx_seq_one_letter_code
_entity_poly.pdbx_strand_id
1 'polypeptide(L)' 'MPWLLLPFDSDQKDELAEKYGVSGIPALILLDPKTGTLVSKDGRSCVEADKNGDKFPWK' A
#
# COMPACT_ATOMS: atom_id res chain seq x y z
N MET A 1 -14.51 2.92 9.19
CA MET A 1 -13.09 3.09 8.80
C MET A 1 -13.00 4.38 7.99
N PRO A 2 -12.07 5.30 8.30
CA PRO A 2 -12.00 6.62 7.68
C PRO A 2 -11.35 6.63 6.28
N TRP A 3 -11.03 5.47 5.70
CA TRP A 3 -10.37 5.37 4.40
C TRP A 3 -11.30 4.82 3.31
N LEU A 4 -10.92 5.11 2.06
CA LEU A 4 -11.58 4.61 0.87
C LEU A 4 -11.40 3.10 0.73
N LEU A 5 -12.38 2.47 0.09
CA LEU A 5 -12.40 1.05 -0.20
C LEU A 5 -12.84 0.85 -1.65
N LEU A 6 -12.34 -0.22 -2.27
CA LEU A 6 -12.86 -0.67 -3.54
C LEU A 6 -14.30 -1.16 -3.35
N PRO A 7 -15.17 -1.01 -4.36
CA PRO A 7 -16.46 -1.69 -4.37
C PRO A 7 -16.30 -3.20 -4.08
N PHE A 8 -17.30 -3.78 -3.42
CA PHE A 8 -17.31 -5.21 -3.14
C PHE A 8 -17.21 -6.01 -4.45
N ASP A 9 -16.39 -7.07 -4.45
CA ASP A 9 -16.18 -7.98 -5.58
C ASP A 9 -15.63 -7.32 -6.87
N SER A 10 -14.87 -6.24 -6.72
CA SER A 10 -14.21 -5.59 -7.86
C SER A 10 -12.98 -6.37 -8.34
N ASP A 11 -12.92 -6.65 -9.64
CA ASP A 11 -11.76 -7.24 -10.34
C ASP A 11 -10.47 -6.43 -10.14
N GLN A 12 -10.59 -5.12 -9.84
CA GLN A 12 -9.47 -4.24 -9.54
C GLN A 12 -8.62 -4.73 -8.37
N LYS A 13 -9.21 -5.51 -7.44
CA LYS A 13 -8.47 -6.14 -6.34
C LYS A 13 -7.37 -7.04 -6.87
N ASP A 14 -7.68 -7.89 -7.83
CA ASP A 14 -6.75 -8.91 -8.34
C ASP A 14 -5.75 -8.29 -9.32
N GLU A 15 -6.19 -7.32 -10.14
CA GLU A 15 -5.29 -6.51 -10.98
C GLU A 15 -4.22 -5.77 -10.15
N LEU A 16 -4.61 -5.18 -9.02
CA LEU A 16 -3.68 -4.50 -8.12
C LEU A 16 -2.76 -5.48 -7.40
N ALA A 17 -3.27 -6.65 -6.99
CA ALA A 17 -2.46 -7.69 -6.37
C ALA A 17 -1.38 -8.18 -7.34
N GLU A 18 -1.72 -8.44 -8.60
CA GLU A 18 -0.76 -8.83 -9.64
C GLU A 18 0.24 -7.70 -9.92
N LYS A 19 -0.24 -6.47 -10.15
CA LYS A 19 0.60 -5.31 -10.48
C LYS A 19 1.68 -5.04 -9.43
N TYR A 20 1.34 -5.19 -8.14
CA TYR A 20 2.29 -4.94 -7.06
C TYR A 20 2.99 -6.19 -6.55
N GLY A 21 2.58 -7.39 -6.99
CA GLY A 21 3.15 -8.67 -6.58
C GLY A 21 2.74 -9.07 -5.17
N VAL A 22 1.50 -8.78 -4.77
CA VAL A 22 0.96 -9.15 -3.46
C VAL A 22 0.57 -10.62 -3.45
N SER A 23 1.36 -11.44 -2.76
CA SER A 23 1.13 -12.90 -2.64
C SER A 23 0.56 -13.33 -1.27
N GLY A 24 0.44 -12.41 -0.31
CA GLY A 24 -0.05 -12.70 1.02
C GLY A 24 -0.50 -11.43 1.77
N ILE A 25 -1.25 -11.63 2.85
CA ILE A 25 -1.80 -10.55 3.68
C ILE A 25 -1.29 -10.63 5.13
N PRO A 26 -1.25 -9.48 5.85
CA PRO A 26 -1.51 -8.12 5.37
C PRO A 26 -0.34 -7.53 4.56
N ALA A 27 -0.67 -6.74 3.53
CA ALA A 27 0.24 -6.00 2.65
C ALA A 27 -0.16 -4.52 2.59
N LEU A 28 0.82 -3.63 2.49
CA LEU A 28 0.62 -2.19 2.36
C LEU A 28 1.62 -1.62 1.33
N ILE A 29 1.08 -1.09 0.24
CA ILE A 29 1.84 -0.49 -0.85
C ILE A 29 1.73 1.03 -0.75
N LEU A 30 2.86 1.74 -0.85
CA LEU A 30 2.92 3.19 -0.83
C LEU A 30 3.17 3.72 -2.23
N LEU A 31 2.34 4.67 -2.66
CA LEU A 31 2.42 5.33 -3.95
C LEU A 31 2.50 6.85 -3.76
N ASP A 32 3.17 7.54 -4.68
CA ASP A 32 3.12 8.99 -4.75
C ASP A 32 1.72 9.43 -5.24
N PRO A 33 1.01 10.32 -4.51
CA PRO A 33 -0.36 10.68 -4.85
C PRO A 33 -0.48 11.54 -6.12
N LYS A 34 0.60 12.23 -6.54
CA LYS A 34 0.59 13.09 -7.73
C LYS A 34 1.01 12.33 -8.98
N THR A 35 1.99 11.44 -8.87
CA THR A 35 2.56 10.73 -10.03
C THR A 35 2.08 9.28 -10.16
N GLY A 36 1.51 8.70 -9.10
CA GLY A 36 1.15 7.28 -9.05
C GLY A 36 2.35 6.33 -9.02
N THR A 37 3.56 6.86 -8.82
CA THR A 37 4.79 6.07 -8.81
C THR A 37 4.91 5.28 -7.51
N LEU A 38 5.45 4.06 -7.59
CA LEU A 38 5.73 3.23 -6.43
C LEU A 38 6.79 3.87 -5.54
N VAL A 39 6.44 4.11 -4.27
CA VAL A 39 7.38 4.56 -3.23
C VAL A 39 7.96 3.36 -2.49
N SER A 40 7.10 2.44 -2.04
CA SER A 40 7.54 1.20 -1.37
C SER A 40 6.49 0.10 -1.47
N LYS A 41 6.94 -1.15 -1.61
CA LYS A 41 6.07 -2.35 -1.51
C LYS A 41 6.02 -2.93 -0.09
N ASP A 42 6.95 -2.54 0.77
CA ASP A 42 7.11 -3.06 2.12
C ASP A 42 6.57 -2.09 3.18
N GLY A 43 5.51 -1.33 2.84
CA GLY A 43 4.94 -0.30 3.70
C GLY A 43 4.53 -0.84 5.08
N ARG A 44 4.15 -2.12 5.16
CA ARG A 44 3.86 -2.79 6.44
C ARG A 44 5.06 -2.75 7.38
N SER A 45 6.23 -3.17 6.88
CA SER A 45 7.47 -3.21 7.65
C SER A 45 7.92 -1.81 8.04
N CYS A 46 7.72 -0.82 7.16
CA CYS A 46 8.02 0.59 7.45
C CYS A 46 7.19 1.12 8.62
N VAL A 47 5.86 0.90 8.60
CA VAL A 47 4.96 1.32 9.69
C VAL A 47 5.30 0.62 11.01
N GLU A 48 5.65 -0.66 10.95
CA GLU A 48 6.04 -1.42 12.13
C GLU A 48 7.34 -0.90 12.76
N ALA A 49 8.32 -0.52 11.92
CA ALA A 49 9.60 0.01 12.34
C ALA A 49 9.53 1.47 12.82
N ASP A 50 8.54 2.25 12.37
CA ASP A 50 8.39 3.68 12.66
C ASP A 50 6.96 4.01 13.10
N LYS A 51 6.63 3.61 14.34
CA LYS A 51 5.28 3.72 14.92
C LYS A 51 4.74 5.14 15.00
N ASN A 52 5.62 6.14 15.06
CA ASN A 52 5.25 7.55 15.13
C ASN A 52 5.20 8.20 13.74
N GLY A 53 5.74 7.54 12.71
CA GLY A 53 5.81 8.06 11.35
C GLY A 53 6.85 9.17 11.16
N ASP A 54 7.87 9.24 12.01
CA ASP A 54 8.88 10.31 11.98
C ASP A 54 9.71 10.30 10.68
N LYS A 55 9.79 9.16 10.02
CA LYS A 55 10.54 8.93 8.78
C LYS A 55 9.64 8.75 7.56
N PHE A 56 8.33 8.86 7.71
CA PHE A 56 7.40 8.82 6.58
C PHE A 56 7.80 9.85 5.50
N PRO A 57 7.81 9.52 4.19
CA PRO A 57 7.30 8.30 3.55
C PRO A 57 8.34 7.20 3.28
N TRP A 58 9.45 7.16 4.03
CA TRP A 58 10.48 6.10 3.96
C TRP A 58 11.04 5.87 2.55
N LYS A 59 11.63 6.92 1.97
CA LYS A 59 12.41 6.87 0.72
C LYS A 59 13.81 6.32 0.94
#